data_AF-A0A127EUQ3-F1
#
_entry.id   AF-A0A127EUQ3-F1
#
_cell.length_a   1.000
_cell.length_b   1.000
_cell.length_c   1.000
_cell.angle_alpha   90.00
_cell.angle_beta   90.00
_cell.angle_gamma   90.00
#
_symmetry.space_group_name_H-M   'P 1'
#
loop_
_entity.id
_entity.type
_entity.pdbx_description
1 polymer ?
#
loop_
_entity_poly.entity_id
_entity_poly.type
_entity_poly.pdbx_seq_one_letter_code
_entity_poly.pdbx_strand_id
1 'polypeptide(L)'
;MLSWDDFRLVKAIADRQTPIGAANDLAINQSILMNRLAEIERKLGASLFARDGATLTPTALGARMTQTAAAMAAAADEFDGAAKSPQAKAMKFGLLRKDEIMARSGLSFLSAMVAGEVPQPPICATLGFHLAEVEEGYARFDGMPERRHYNPIGTVHGGFAATLLDSALGCAIFTTLQKGEAWTTLELKLNMVRPISDDTGVVRAEGRVIHRGRTVATSDGTLKDGADKLYAHATTTCMIFPAKVLPANSLPTKPA
;
A
#
# COMPACT_ATOMS: atom_id res chain seq x y z
N MET A 1 32.37 8.63 6.23
CA MET A 1 30.90 8.43 6.23
C MET A 1 30.63 7.01 6.73
N LEU A 2 29.58 6.82 7.54
CA LEU A 2 29.22 5.48 8.04
C LEU A 2 28.49 4.68 6.94
N SER A 3 28.72 3.36 6.91
CA SER A 3 28.07 2.44 5.97
C SER A 3 26.84 1.78 6.58
N TRP A 4 25.96 1.21 5.75
CA TRP A 4 24.81 0.43 6.22
C TRP A 4 25.24 -0.72 7.15
N ASP A 5 26.35 -1.40 6.82
CA ASP A 5 26.87 -2.48 7.64
C ASP A 5 27.30 -2.01 9.04
N ASP A 6 27.69 -0.74 9.21
CA ASP A 6 28.03 -0.17 10.51
C ASP A 6 26.77 0.03 11.37
N PHE A 7 25.66 0.44 10.76
CA PHE A 7 24.35 0.53 11.43
C PHE A 7 23.82 -0.84 11.82
N ARG A 8 23.95 -1.85 10.94
CA ARG A 8 23.58 -3.24 11.24
C ARG A 8 24.38 -3.80 12.42
N LEU A 9 25.68 -3.51 12.47
CA LEU A 9 26.56 -3.95 13.55
C LEU A 9 26.13 -3.35 14.89
N VAL A 10 25.88 -2.03 14.94
CA VAL A 10 25.42 -1.35 16.15
C VAL A 10 24.06 -1.88 16.60
N LYS A 11 23.12 -2.10 15.68
CA LYS A 11 21.81 -2.68 16.01
C LYS A 11 21.94 -4.09 16.61
N ALA A 12 22.74 -4.96 16.00
CA ALA A 12 22.94 -6.33 16.50
C ALA A 12 23.52 -6.35 17.92
N ILE A 13 24.44 -5.43 18.23
CA ILE A 13 25.00 -5.27 19.58
C ILE A 13 23.92 -4.78 20.55
N ALA A 14 23.11 -3.79 20.16
CA ALA A 14 22.02 -3.28 20.99
C ALA A 14 20.96 -4.34 21.29
N ASP A 15 20.62 -5.19 20.31
CA ASP A 15 19.61 -6.24 20.45
C ASP A 15 20.07 -7.40 21.34
N ARG A 16 21.34 -7.82 21.20
CA ARG A 16 21.90 -8.97 21.94
C ARG A 16 22.59 -8.60 23.25
N GLN A 17 22.95 -7.33 23.41
CA GLN A 17 23.68 -6.75 24.54
C GLN A 17 25.00 -7.46 24.89
N THR A 18 25.44 -8.40 24.05
CA THR A 18 26.64 -9.22 24.26
C THR A 18 27.42 -9.29 22.95
N PRO A 19 28.75 -9.09 22.96
CA PRO A 19 29.56 -9.15 21.75
C PRO A 19 29.47 -10.50 21.02
N ILE A 20 29.37 -11.60 21.78
CA ILE A 20 29.29 -12.95 21.22
C ILE A 20 27.94 -13.17 20.53
N GLY A 21 26.83 -12.79 21.17
CA GLY A 21 25.50 -12.91 20.58
C GLY A 21 25.37 -12.07 19.30
N ALA A 22 25.85 -10.83 19.33
CA ALA A 22 25.84 -9.95 18.17
C ALA A 22 26.72 -10.45 17.02
N ALA A 23 27.87 -11.04 17.33
CA ALA A 23 28.79 -11.60 16.33
C ALA A 23 28.17 -12.81 15.62
N ASN A 24 27.46 -13.66 16.37
CA ASN A 24 26.73 -14.80 15.83
C ASN A 24 25.61 -14.36 14.87
N ASP A 25 24.82 -13.35 15.24
CA ASP A 25 23.74 -12.82 14.38
C ASP A 25 24.27 -12.29 13.04
N LEU A 26 25.48 -11.75 13.04
CA LEU A 26 26.13 -11.18 11.86
C LEU A 26 27.02 -12.20 11.12
N ALA A 27 27.14 -13.43 11.62
CA ALA A 27 28.04 -14.47 11.10
C ALA A 27 29.50 -14.01 10.96
N ILE A 28 30.00 -13.23 11.94
CA ILE A 28 31.40 -12.77 11.99
C ILE A 28 32.06 -13.18 13.31
N ASN A 29 33.39 -13.14 13.34
CA ASN A 29 34.13 -13.36 14.59
C ASN A 29 33.95 -12.19 15.57
N GLN A 30 33.86 -12.49 16.87
CA GLN A 30 33.77 -11.48 17.93
C GLN A 30 34.89 -10.44 17.85
N SER A 31 36.12 -10.85 17.55
CA SER A 31 37.26 -9.94 17.40
C SER A 31 37.06 -8.95 16.25
N ILE A 32 36.45 -9.38 15.14
CA ILE A 32 36.13 -8.51 13.99
C ILE A 32 35.04 -7.52 14.37
N LEU A 33 33.99 -7.99 15.05
CA LEU A 33 32.91 -7.14 15.54
C LEU A 33 33.43 -6.03 16.46
N MET A 34 34.27 -6.39 17.44
CA MET A 34 34.82 -5.42 18.40
C MET A 34 35.78 -4.42 17.75
N ASN A 35 36.59 -4.86 16.78
CA ASN A 35 37.47 -3.97 16.02
C ASN A 35 36.66 -2.99 15.17
N ARG A 36 35.59 -3.45 14.51
CA ARG A 36 34.69 -2.60 13.74
C ARG A 36 33.94 -1.61 14.63
N LEU A 37 33.45 -2.03 15.80
CA LEU A 37 32.82 -1.12 16.76
C LEU A 37 33.78 0.00 17.18
N ALA A 38 35.02 -0.34 17.55
CA ALA A 38 36.03 0.64 17.93
C ALA A 38 36.36 1.61 16.79
N GLU A 39 36.39 1.13 15.55
CA GLU A 39 36.58 1.99 14.38
C GLU A 39 35.41 2.98 14.19
N ILE A 40 34.17 2.52 14.37
CA ILE A 40 32.97 3.37 14.27
C ILE A 40 32.99 4.45 15.36
N GLU A 41 33.23 4.08 16.62
CA GLU A 41 33.31 5.02 17.74
C GLU A 41 34.42 6.06 17.54
N ARG A 42 35.59 5.63 17.02
CA ARG A 42 36.68 6.54 16.67
C ARG A 42 36.29 7.52 15.55
N LYS A 43 35.57 7.07 14.53
CA LYS A 43 35.08 7.96 13.45
C LYS A 43 34.04 8.97 13.96
N LEU A 44 33.24 8.57 14.94
CA LEU A 44 32.22 9.42 15.56
C LEU A 44 32.75 10.31 16.68
N GLY A 45 33.95 10.03 17.21
CA GLY A 45 34.53 10.74 18.35
C GLY A 45 33.78 10.52 19.66
N ALA A 46 32.92 9.50 19.75
CA ALA A 46 32.07 9.23 20.90
C ALA A 46 31.78 7.73 21.03
N SER A 47 31.62 7.25 22.28
CA SER A 47 31.26 5.87 22.53
C SER A 47 29.77 5.62 22.30
N LEU A 48 29.47 4.54 21.59
CA LEU A 48 28.12 4.06 21.32
C LEU A 48 27.62 3.10 22.39
N PHE A 49 28.52 2.44 23.14
CA PHE A 49 28.16 1.48 24.18
C PHE A 49 28.99 1.65 25.46
N ALA A 50 28.31 1.69 26.60
CA ALA A 50 28.92 1.50 27.91
C ALA A 50 29.18 0.00 28.15
N ARG A 51 30.32 -0.32 28.78
CA ARG A 51 30.69 -1.71 29.11
C ARG A 51 30.48 -1.97 30.59
N ASP A 52 29.75 -3.04 30.89
CA ASP A 52 29.64 -3.61 32.23
C ASP A 52 29.91 -5.11 32.16
N GLY A 53 31.15 -5.50 32.48
CA GLY A 53 31.64 -6.86 32.27
C GLY A 53 31.53 -7.30 30.79
N ALA A 54 30.73 -8.33 30.54
CA ALA A 54 30.47 -8.86 29.19
C ALA A 54 29.30 -8.15 28.47
N THR A 55 28.59 -7.27 29.17
CA THR A 55 27.39 -6.59 28.68
C THR A 55 27.73 -5.25 28.04
N LEU A 56 27.10 -4.97 26.90
CA LEU A 56 27.18 -3.71 26.16
C LEU A 56 25.82 -3.02 26.17
N THR A 57 25.75 -1.87 26.84
CA THR A 57 24.52 -1.07 26.96
C THR A 57 24.65 0.18 26.10
N PRO A 58 23.69 0.49 25.19
CA PRO A 58 23.76 1.67 24.34
C PRO A 58 23.87 2.97 25.16
N THR A 59 24.77 3.86 24.74
CA THR A 59 24.76 5.26 25.19
C THR A 59 23.62 6.02 24.52
N ALA A 60 23.40 7.30 24.87
CA ALA A 60 22.40 8.12 24.17
C ALA A 60 22.66 8.22 22.66
N LEU A 61 23.93 8.29 22.24
CA LEU A 61 24.30 8.28 20.82
C LEU A 61 24.09 6.90 20.18
N GLY A 62 24.46 5.83 20.89
CA GLY A 62 24.21 4.44 20.47
C GLY A 62 22.72 4.14 20.28
N ALA A 63 21.88 4.61 21.20
CA ALA A 63 20.42 4.45 21.13
C ALA A 63 19.84 5.16 19.90
N ARG A 64 20.29 6.39 19.60
CA ARG A 64 19.89 7.12 18.39
C ARG A 64 20.30 6.38 17.11
N MET A 65 21.55 5.90 17.06
CA MET A 65 22.03 5.13 15.90
C MET A 65 21.27 3.82 15.73
N THR A 66 20.92 3.14 16.83
CA THR A 66 20.08 1.93 16.83
C THR A 66 18.69 2.22 16.30
N GLN A 67 18.06 3.33 16.70
CA GLN A 67 16.75 3.74 16.18
C GLN A 67 16.81 4.01 14.67
N THR A 68 17.85 4.70 14.19
CA THR A 68 18.06 4.91 12.75
C THR A 68 18.25 3.57 12.02
N ALA A 69 19.05 2.65 12.57
CA ALA A 69 19.26 1.33 11.99
C ALA A 69 17.96 0.51 11.92
N ALA A 70 17.11 0.59 12.94
CA ALA A 70 15.81 -0.07 12.97
C ALA A 70 14.86 0.50 11.91
N ALA A 71 14.81 1.83 11.75
CA ALA A 71 13.99 2.47 10.71
C ALA A 71 14.46 2.09 9.29
N MET A 72 15.78 2.06 9.06
CA MET A 72 16.35 1.63 7.77
C MET A 72 16.09 0.15 7.48
N ALA A 73 16.18 -0.72 8.49
CA ALA A 73 15.84 -2.14 8.35
C ALA A 73 14.37 -2.33 8.02
N ALA A 74 13.46 -1.64 8.73
CA ALA A 74 12.03 -1.67 8.44
C ALA A 74 11.72 -1.18 7.02
N ALA A 75 12.36 -0.11 6.55
CA ALA A 75 12.19 0.36 5.17
C ALA A 75 12.74 -0.65 4.13
N ALA A 76 13.84 -1.34 4.44
CA ALA A 76 14.38 -2.39 3.58
C ALA A 76 13.49 -3.64 3.56
N ASP A 77 12.93 -4.03 4.70
CA ASP A 77 11.97 -5.14 4.81
C ASP A 77 10.64 -4.80 4.13
N GLU A 78 10.18 -3.54 4.21
CA GLU A 78 9.03 -3.04 3.46
C GLU A 78 9.29 -3.12 1.95
N PHE A 79 10.47 -2.71 1.50
CA PHE A 79 10.86 -2.83 0.09
C PHE A 79 10.95 -4.29 -0.35
N ASP A 80 11.59 -5.16 0.43
CA ASP A 80 11.72 -6.59 0.13
C ASP A 80 10.36 -7.29 0.14
N GLY A 81 9.47 -6.92 1.07
CA GLY A 81 8.07 -7.33 1.09
C GLY A 81 7.29 -6.85 -0.13
N ALA A 82 7.46 -5.59 -0.54
CA ALA A 82 6.87 -5.03 -1.75
C ALA A 82 7.42 -5.70 -3.02
N ALA A 83 8.71 -6.03 -3.06
CA ALA A 83 9.36 -6.72 -4.18
C ALA A 83 8.98 -8.20 -4.28
N LYS A 84 8.63 -8.84 -3.16
CA LYS A 84 8.18 -10.25 -3.09
C LYS A 84 6.65 -10.40 -3.14
N SER A 85 5.91 -9.31 -3.03
CA SER A 85 4.46 -9.27 -3.22
C SER A 85 4.06 -9.87 -4.58
N PRO A 86 2.91 -10.53 -4.70
CA PRO A 86 2.32 -10.91 -5.99
C PRO A 86 2.24 -9.76 -7.01
N GLN A 87 2.32 -8.49 -6.55
CA GLN A 87 2.44 -7.27 -7.37
C GLN A 87 3.74 -7.18 -8.21
N ALA A 88 4.74 -8.02 -7.96
CA ALA A 88 5.94 -8.11 -8.81
C ALA A 88 5.69 -8.82 -10.16
N LYS A 89 4.56 -9.53 -10.33
CA LYS A 89 4.05 -9.80 -11.68
C LYS A 89 3.61 -8.46 -12.26
N ALA A 90 4.20 -8.05 -13.39
CA ALA A 90 3.82 -6.84 -14.10
C ALA A 90 2.28 -6.70 -14.14
N MET A 91 1.78 -5.68 -13.44
CA MET A 91 0.36 -5.46 -13.26
C MET A 91 -0.28 -5.29 -14.64
N LYS A 92 -1.20 -6.18 -15.00
CA LYS A 92 -1.85 -6.16 -16.31
C LYS A 92 -3.03 -5.22 -16.28
N PHE A 93 -3.15 -4.38 -17.30
CA PHE A 93 -4.31 -3.51 -17.49
C PHE A 93 -5.03 -3.89 -18.77
N GLY A 94 -6.36 -3.90 -18.76
CA GLY A 94 -7.11 -4.37 -19.91
C GLY A 94 -8.61 -4.40 -19.71
N LEU A 95 -9.32 -4.61 -20.81
CA LEU A 95 -10.77 -4.77 -20.83
C LEU A 95 -11.12 -6.25 -20.80
N LEU A 96 -12.17 -6.57 -20.04
CA LEU A 96 -12.78 -7.90 -20.03
C LEU A 96 -14.19 -7.82 -20.59
N ARG A 97 -14.67 -8.92 -21.17
CA ARG A 97 -16.05 -9.00 -21.62
C ARG A 97 -17.00 -9.11 -20.42
N LYS A 98 -18.24 -8.68 -20.62
CA LYS A 98 -19.26 -8.64 -19.55
C LYS A 98 -19.58 -10.02 -19.01
N ASP A 99 -19.64 -11.04 -19.87
CA ASP A 99 -19.84 -12.43 -19.49
C ASP A 99 -18.70 -12.97 -18.61
N GLU A 100 -17.45 -12.56 -18.87
CA GLU A 100 -16.29 -12.94 -18.05
C GLU A 100 -16.31 -12.31 -16.65
N ILE A 101 -16.76 -11.06 -16.56
CA ILE A 101 -16.95 -10.36 -15.28
C ILE A 101 -18.09 -11.01 -14.49
N MET A 102 -19.22 -11.27 -15.16
CA MET A 102 -20.45 -11.78 -14.55
C MET A 102 -20.48 -13.31 -14.35
N ALA A 103 -19.42 -14.03 -14.73
CA ALA A 103 -19.35 -15.48 -14.60
C ALA A 103 -19.29 -15.95 -13.13
N ARG A 104 -18.90 -15.06 -12.21
CA ARG A 104 -18.64 -15.31 -10.78
C ARG A 104 -19.25 -14.21 -9.89
N SER A 105 -19.23 -14.41 -8.57
CA SER A 105 -19.59 -13.34 -7.62
C SER A 105 -18.59 -12.18 -7.69
N GLY A 106 -18.99 -11.00 -7.22
CA GLY A 106 -18.11 -9.84 -7.24
C GLY A 106 -16.85 -10.03 -6.40
N LEU A 107 -16.96 -10.60 -5.20
CA LEU A 107 -15.79 -10.90 -4.37
C LEU A 107 -14.81 -11.85 -5.08
N SER A 108 -15.32 -12.91 -5.72
CA SER A 108 -14.48 -13.86 -6.46
C SER A 108 -13.79 -13.19 -7.66
N PHE A 109 -14.48 -12.30 -8.37
CA PHE A 109 -13.90 -11.56 -9.49
C PHE A 109 -12.79 -10.61 -9.04
N LEU A 110 -13.05 -9.81 -8.00
CA LEU A 110 -12.09 -8.84 -7.49
C LEU A 110 -10.90 -9.52 -6.82
N SER A 111 -11.10 -10.65 -6.13
CA SER A 111 -10.00 -11.43 -5.56
C SER A 111 -9.06 -11.95 -6.66
N ALA A 112 -9.61 -12.41 -7.78
CA ALA A 112 -8.81 -12.82 -8.94
C ALA A 112 -8.07 -11.64 -9.59
N MET A 113 -8.61 -10.42 -9.51
CA MET A 113 -7.95 -9.20 -9.98
C MET A 113 -6.76 -8.84 -9.08
N VAL A 114 -6.93 -8.92 -7.76
CA VAL A 114 -5.85 -8.74 -6.78
C VAL A 114 -4.76 -9.80 -6.96
N ALA A 115 -5.13 -11.04 -7.24
CA ALA A 115 -4.20 -12.13 -7.54
C ALA A 115 -3.50 -12.01 -8.91
N GLY A 116 -3.89 -11.05 -9.75
CA GLY A 116 -3.33 -10.83 -11.09
C GLY A 116 -3.74 -11.88 -12.12
N GLU A 117 -4.80 -12.65 -11.84
CA GLU A 117 -5.38 -13.62 -12.79
C GLU A 117 -6.20 -12.92 -13.86
N VAL A 118 -6.84 -11.80 -13.51
CA VAL A 118 -7.53 -10.90 -14.44
C VAL A 118 -6.91 -9.50 -14.39
N PRO A 119 -6.93 -8.74 -15.50
CA PRO A 119 -6.34 -7.41 -15.53
C PRO A 119 -7.13 -6.40 -14.69
N GLN A 120 -6.41 -5.39 -14.21
CA GLN A 120 -6.99 -4.16 -13.68
C GLN A 120 -7.64 -3.35 -14.83
N PRO A 121 -8.70 -2.58 -14.58
CA PRO A 121 -9.32 -1.74 -15.61
C PRO A 121 -8.36 -0.69 -16.19
N PRO A 122 -8.47 -0.27 -17.47
CA PRO A 122 -7.53 0.68 -18.07
C PRO A 122 -7.43 2.04 -17.36
N ILE A 123 -8.51 2.49 -16.72
CA ILE A 123 -8.52 3.74 -15.93
C ILE A 123 -7.50 3.73 -14.79
N CYS A 124 -7.20 2.54 -14.24
CA CYS A 124 -6.20 2.32 -13.21
C CYS A 124 -4.79 2.70 -13.73
N ALA A 125 -4.47 2.31 -14.97
CA ALA A 125 -3.22 2.70 -15.62
C ALA A 125 -3.17 4.21 -15.90
N THR A 126 -4.27 4.78 -16.41
CA THR A 126 -4.34 6.21 -16.75
C THR A 126 -4.10 7.09 -15.54
N LEU A 127 -4.68 6.74 -14.39
CA LEU A 127 -4.63 7.54 -13.17
C LEU A 127 -3.61 7.02 -12.15
N GLY A 128 -2.84 5.98 -12.44
CA GLY A 128 -1.78 5.49 -11.56
C GLY A 128 -2.28 4.91 -10.23
N PHE A 129 -3.31 4.08 -10.26
CA PHE A 129 -3.79 3.36 -9.09
C PHE A 129 -4.14 1.91 -9.41
N HIS A 130 -4.39 1.08 -8.40
CA HIS A 130 -4.84 -0.30 -8.57
C HIS A 130 -5.61 -0.82 -7.37
N LEU A 131 -6.45 -1.83 -7.59
CA LEU A 131 -7.10 -2.57 -6.51
C LEU A 131 -6.05 -3.40 -5.79
N ALA A 132 -5.83 -3.11 -4.51
CA ALA A 132 -4.79 -3.72 -3.69
C ALA A 132 -5.34 -4.82 -2.78
N GLU A 133 -6.57 -4.68 -2.30
CA GLU A 133 -7.16 -5.59 -1.32
C GLU A 133 -8.70 -5.58 -1.41
N VAL A 134 -9.32 -6.73 -1.14
CA VAL A 134 -10.79 -6.87 -1.04
C VAL A 134 -11.17 -7.88 0.01
N GLU A 135 -12.29 -7.61 0.68
CA GLU A 135 -13.02 -8.54 1.55
C GLU A 135 -14.53 -8.32 1.30
N GLU A 136 -15.40 -9.18 1.86
CA GLU A 136 -16.84 -8.95 1.72
C GLU A 136 -17.25 -7.62 2.38
N GLY A 137 -17.78 -6.70 1.58
CA GLY A 137 -18.16 -5.34 1.99
C GLY A 137 -17.00 -4.35 2.07
N TYR A 138 -15.79 -4.69 1.60
CA TYR A 138 -14.60 -3.83 1.69
C TYR A 138 -13.72 -3.90 0.43
N ALA A 139 -13.15 -2.75 0.05
CA ALA A 139 -12.11 -2.69 -0.97
C ALA A 139 -11.10 -1.57 -0.67
N ARG A 140 -9.81 -1.85 -0.92
CA ARG A 140 -8.73 -0.87 -0.88
C ARG A 140 -8.09 -0.71 -2.25
N PHE A 141 -7.95 0.55 -2.67
CA PHE A 141 -7.11 0.93 -3.79
C PHE A 141 -5.89 1.70 -3.29
N ASP A 142 -4.72 1.39 -3.86
CA ASP A 142 -3.51 2.17 -3.67
C ASP A 142 -3.29 3.02 -4.92
N GLY A 143 -3.00 4.30 -4.74
CA GLY A 143 -2.75 5.25 -5.83
C GLY A 143 -1.47 6.03 -5.62
N MET A 144 -0.73 6.27 -6.69
CA MET A 144 0.44 7.12 -6.71
C MET A 144 0.09 8.47 -7.34
N PRO A 145 0.00 9.56 -6.55
CA PRO A 145 -0.16 10.89 -7.11
C PRO A 145 1.11 11.28 -7.87
N GLU A 146 0.95 11.83 -9.07
CA GLU A 146 2.04 12.20 -9.97
C GLU A 146 1.76 13.58 -10.57
N ARG A 147 2.79 14.25 -11.08
CA ARG A 147 2.65 15.57 -11.75
C ARG A 147 1.65 15.57 -12.90
N ARG A 148 1.49 14.45 -13.60
CA ARG A 148 0.49 14.31 -14.68
C ARG A 148 -0.97 14.43 -14.18
N HIS A 149 -1.20 14.28 -12.87
CA HIS A 149 -2.52 14.44 -12.25
C HIS A 149 -2.79 15.89 -11.80
N TYR A 150 -1.88 16.83 -12.05
CA TYR A 150 -1.97 18.18 -11.50
C TYR A 150 -3.02 19.05 -12.17
N ASN A 151 -3.62 19.93 -11.39
CA ASN A 151 -4.41 21.05 -11.85
C ASN A 151 -3.51 22.30 -12.04
N PRO A 152 -4.04 23.39 -12.63
CA PRO A 152 -3.26 24.61 -12.86
C PRO A 152 -2.76 25.33 -11.59
N ILE A 153 -3.32 25.05 -10.42
CA ILE A 153 -2.91 25.68 -9.15
C ILE A 153 -1.77 24.92 -8.46
N GLY A 154 -1.18 23.92 -9.10
CA GLY A 154 0.03 23.24 -8.64
C GLY A 154 -0.20 22.11 -7.63
N THR A 155 -1.41 21.56 -7.58
CA THR A 155 -1.74 20.38 -6.76
C THR A 155 -2.43 19.33 -7.60
N VAL A 156 -2.51 18.10 -7.12
CA VAL A 156 -3.26 17.04 -7.80
C VAL A 156 -4.74 17.44 -7.91
N HIS A 157 -5.30 17.30 -9.10
CA HIS A 157 -6.69 17.61 -9.39
C HIS A 157 -7.61 16.74 -8.54
N GLY A 158 -8.67 17.33 -7.96
CA GLY A 158 -9.61 16.61 -7.09
C GLY A 158 -10.28 15.40 -7.74
N GLY A 159 -10.34 15.37 -9.07
CA GLY A 159 -10.78 14.23 -9.87
C GLY A 159 -9.97 12.94 -9.66
N PHE A 160 -8.69 13.03 -9.30
CA PHE A 160 -7.89 11.85 -8.90
C PHE A 160 -8.47 11.21 -7.64
N ALA A 161 -8.66 12.01 -6.58
CA ALA A 161 -9.24 11.53 -5.32
C ALA A 161 -10.69 11.05 -5.51
N ALA A 162 -11.48 11.76 -6.33
CA ALA A 162 -12.85 11.38 -6.66
C ALA A 162 -12.91 10.00 -7.33
N THR A 163 -12.08 9.77 -8.36
CA THR A 163 -12.08 8.51 -9.11
C THR A 163 -11.56 7.34 -8.27
N LEU A 164 -10.54 7.60 -7.45
CA LEU A 164 -9.96 6.60 -6.57
C LEU A 164 -10.95 6.17 -5.47
N LEU A 165 -11.65 7.13 -4.86
CA LEU A 165 -12.71 6.83 -3.88
C LEU A 165 -13.93 6.19 -4.53
N ASP A 166 -14.40 6.66 -5.70
CA ASP A 166 -15.51 6.01 -6.41
C ASP A 166 -15.20 4.54 -6.71
N SER A 167 -13.96 4.25 -7.12
CA SER A 167 -13.49 2.88 -7.37
C SER A 167 -13.52 2.04 -6.10
N ALA A 168 -13.00 2.54 -4.98
CA ALA A 168 -13.00 1.83 -3.69
C ALA A 168 -14.43 1.58 -3.17
N LEU A 169 -15.28 2.60 -3.21
CA LEU A 169 -16.66 2.53 -2.74
C LEU A 169 -17.52 1.58 -3.60
N GLY A 170 -17.47 1.75 -4.92
CA GLY A 170 -18.19 0.89 -5.85
C GLY A 170 -17.72 -0.55 -5.78
N CYS A 171 -16.42 -0.79 -5.62
CA CYS A 171 -15.88 -2.15 -5.45
C CYS A 171 -16.26 -2.75 -4.10
N ALA A 172 -16.30 -1.97 -3.01
CA ALA A 172 -16.79 -2.46 -1.72
C ALA A 172 -18.23 -2.99 -1.85
N ILE A 173 -19.11 -2.28 -2.57
CA ILE A 173 -20.46 -2.79 -2.88
C ILE A 173 -20.38 -4.03 -3.79
N PHE A 174 -19.54 -4.00 -4.82
CA PHE A 174 -19.40 -5.12 -5.76
C PHE A 174 -19.03 -6.42 -5.07
N THR A 175 -18.17 -6.41 -4.06
CA THR A 175 -17.81 -7.62 -3.30
C THR A 175 -19.03 -8.37 -2.75
N THR A 176 -20.12 -7.67 -2.45
CA THR A 176 -21.37 -8.25 -1.91
C THR A 176 -22.29 -8.83 -2.98
N LEU A 177 -22.03 -8.58 -4.26
CA LEU A 177 -22.92 -8.98 -5.35
C LEU A 177 -22.75 -10.45 -5.74
N GLN A 178 -23.89 -11.10 -5.92
CA GLN A 178 -23.97 -12.46 -6.40
C GLN A 178 -23.88 -12.53 -7.92
N LYS A 179 -23.62 -13.74 -8.42
CA LYS A 179 -23.64 -14.00 -9.86
C LYS A 179 -24.96 -13.54 -10.48
N GLY A 180 -24.88 -12.77 -11.56
CA GLY A 180 -26.05 -12.26 -12.28
C GLY A 180 -26.61 -10.94 -11.74
N GLU A 181 -26.01 -10.37 -10.70
CA GLU A 181 -26.27 -8.99 -10.25
C GLU A 181 -25.26 -8.02 -10.90
N ALA A 182 -25.74 -6.82 -11.21
CA ALA A 182 -24.95 -5.70 -11.70
C ALA A 182 -25.21 -4.47 -10.83
N TRP A 183 -24.32 -3.50 -10.91
CA TRP A 183 -24.50 -2.22 -10.24
C TRP A 183 -24.02 -1.05 -11.09
N THR A 184 -24.48 0.14 -10.73
CA THR A 184 -23.95 1.41 -11.24
C THR A 184 -24.00 2.46 -10.13
N THR A 185 -23.02 3.35 -10.10
CA THR A 185 -23.04 4.54 -9.24
C THR A 185 -24.18 5.47 -9.68
N LEU A 186 -24.98 5.93 -8.71
CA LEU A 186 -26.02 6.95 -8.91
C LEU A 186 -25.55 8.33 -8.45
N GLU A 187 -24.82 8.37 -7.34
CA GLU A 187 -24.39 9.61 -6.69
C GLU A 187 -23.10 9.34 -5.92
N LEU A 188 -22.21 10.35 -5.89
CA LEU A 188 -20.98 10.35 -5.10
C LEU A 188 -20.82 11.72 -4.43
N LYS A 189 -20.76 11.73 -3.10
CA LYS A 189 -20.40 12.91 -2.31
C LYS A 189 -18.95 12.81 -1.89
N LEU A 190 -18.13 13.75 -2.33
CA LEU A 190 -16.72 13.86 -1.95
C LEU A 190 -16.50 15.09 -1.05
N ASN A 191 -15.70 14.94 0.00
CA ASN A 191 -15.22 16.05 0.83
C ASN A 191 -13.68 16.01 0.84
N MET A 192 -13.06 17.09 0.39
CA MET A 192 -11.60 17.23 0.35
C MET A 192 -11.11 17.91 1.63
N VAL A 193 -10.12 17.31 2.29
CA VAL A 193 -9.60 17.76 3.59
C VAL A 193 -8.22 18.39 3.43
N ARG A 194 -7.37 17.84 2.56
CA ARG A 194 -5.98 18.30 2.34
C ARG A 194 -5.60 18.24 0.86
N PRO A 195 -4.72 19.14 0.38
CA PRO A 195 -4.17 19.05 -0.98
C PRO A 195 -3.27 17.82 -1.10
N ILE A 196 -3.26 17.20 -2.28
CA ILE A 196 -2.37 16.09 -2.63
C ILE A 196 -1.31 16.60 -3.61
N SER A 197 -0.08 16.13 -3.47
CA SER A 197 1.07 16.41 -4.35
C SER A 197 1.83 15.11 -4.69
N ASP A 198 2.75 15.17 -5.64
CA ASP A 198 3.71 14.12 -5.96
C ASP A 198 4.64 13.78 -4.77
N ASP A 199 4.86 14.73 -3.86
CA ASP A 199 5.57 14.50 -2.59
C ASP A 199 4.73 13.77 -1.51
N THR A 200 3.43 13.57 -1.73
CA THR A 200 2.55 12.89 -0.76
C THR A 200 2.89 11.39 -0.63
N GLY A 201 3.47 10.80 -1.67
CA GLY A 201 3.68 9.36 -1.76
C GLY A 201 2.36 8.60 -2.00
N VAL A 202 2.40 7.28 -1.78
CA VAL A 202 1.23 6.41 -1.99
C VAL A 202 0.07 6.82 -1.08
N VAL A 203 -1.10 6.98 -1.67
CA VAL A 203 -2.37 7.18 -0.95
C VAL A 203 -3.25 5.93 -1.07
N ARG A 204 -4.00 5.64 -0.01
CA ARG A 204 -4.86 4.47 0.15
C ARG A 204 -6.31 4.93 0.24
N ALA A 205 -7.14 4.53 -0.72
CA ALA A 205 -8.58 4.72 -0.67
C ALA A 205 -9.24 3.44 -0.18
N GLU A 206 -9.94 3.53 0.94
CA GLU A 206 -10.64 2.40 1.56
C GLU A 206 -12.14 2.67 1.53
N GLY A 207 -12.91 1.72 1.02
CA GLY A 207 -14.37 1.75 0.99
C GLY A 207 -14.98 0.62 1.82
N ARG A 208 -16.08 0.92 2.53
CA ARG A 208 -16.84 -0.04 3.34
C ARG A 208 -18.33 0.11 3.08
N VAL A 209 -19.03 -1.02 2.91
CA VAL A 209 -20.49 -1.03 2.75
C VAL A 209 -21.15 -0.58 4.05
N ILE A 210 -22.02 0.43 3.96
CA ILE A 210 -22.88 0.87 5.05
C ILE A 210 -24.18 0.06 5.04
N HIS A 211 -24.80 -0.04 3.86
CA HIS A 211 -26.07 -0.73 3.70
C HIS A 211 -26.15 -1.39 2.33
N ARG A 212 -26.56 -2.67 2.31
CA ARG A 212 -26.90 -3.38 1.08
C ARG A 212 -28.39 -3.75 1.10
N GLY A 213 -29.17 -3.07 0.28
CA GLY A 213 -30.55 -3.42 -0.03
C GLY A 213 -30.65 -4.26 -1.31
N ARG A 214 -31.88 -4.53 -1.75
CA ARG A 214 -32.14 -5.31 -2.98
C ARG A 214 -31.82 -4.54 -4.26
N THR A 215 -32.12 -3.24 -4.28
CA THR A 215 -32.00 -2.39 -5.49
C THR A 215 -31.09 -1.19 -5.28
N VAL A 216 -30.71 -0.90 -4.04
CA VAL A 216 -29.83 0.23 -3.68
C VAL A 216 -28.86 -0.25 -2.61
N ALA A 217 -27.61 0.16 -2.72
CA ALA A 217 -26.59 -0.02 -1.70
C ALA A 217 -25.81 1.28 -1.50
N THR A 218 -25.29 1.48 -0.30
CA THR A 218 -24.47 2.64 0.06
C THR A 218 -23.18 2.17 0.73
N SER A 219 -22.11 2.95 0.51
CA SER A 219 -20.81 2.74 1.13
C SER A 219 -20.14 4.08 1.44
N ASP A 220 -19.28 4.09 2.43
CA ASP A 220 -18.42 5.22 2.78
C ASP A 220 -16.95 4.83 2.76
N GLY A 221 -16.08 5.85 2.81
CA GLY A 221 -14.67 5.61 2.65
C GLY A 221 -13.79 6.82 2.83
N THR A 222 -12.50 6.55 2.99
CA THR A 222 -11.47 7.54 3.27
C THR A 222 -10.27 7.36 2.36
N LEU A 223 -9.61 8.46 2.03
CA LEU A 223 -8.33 8.51 1.33
C LEU A 223 -7.25 9.01 2.29
N LYS A 224 -6.23 8.18 2.56
CA LYS A 224 -5.16 8.50 3.51
C LYS A 224 -3.77 8.21 2.96
N ASP A 225 -2.72 8.85 3.47
CA ASP A 225 -1.32 8.53 3.12
C ASP A 225 -0.72 7.40 3.99
N GLY A 226 0.56 7.11 3.77
CA GLY A 226 1.34 6.15 4.59
C GLY A 226 1.47 6.52 6.07
N ALA A 227 1.22 7.79 6.44
CA ALA A 227 1.25 8.30 7.81
C ALA A 227 -0.16 8.44 8.43
N ASP A 228 -1.18 7.81 7.83
CA ASP A 228 -2.60 7.84 8.23
C ASP A 228 -3.24 9.25 8.20
N LYS A 229 -2.65 10.22 7.48
CA LYS A 229 -3.25 11.54 7.32
C LYS A 229 -4.41 11.49 6.34
N LEU A 230 -5.56 12.06 6.72
CA LEU A 230 -6.76 12.11 5.89
C LEU A 230 -6.66 13.18 4.79
N TYR A 231 -6.86 12.81 3.53
CA TYR A 231 -6.87 13.73 2.39
C TYR A 231 -8.28 13.98 1.85
N ALA A 232 -9.12 12.96 1.84
CA ALA A 232 -10.51 13.08 1.43
C ALA A 232 -11.36 11.98 2.07
N HIS A 233 -12.67 12.18 2.12
CA HIS A 233 -13.63 11.14 2.45
C HIS A 233 -14.89 11.27 1.61
N ALA A 234 -15.55 10.16 1.36
CA ALA A 234 -16.69 10.10 0.46
C ALA A 234 -17.76 9.12 0.91
N THR A 235 -18.96 9.33 0.38
CA THR A 235 -20.08 8.40 0.43
C THR A 235 -20.62 8.23 -0.99
N THR A 236 -21.10 7.03 -1.33
CA THR A 236 -21.73 6.76 -2.62
C THR A 236 -23.05 6.03 -2.43
N THR A 237 -23.92 6.16 -3.42
CA THR A 237 -25.10 5.33 -3.60
C THR A 237 -24.99 4.60 -4.94
N CYS A 238 -25.12 3.28 -4.94
CA CYS A 238 -25.21 2.46 -6.15
C CYS A 238 -26.60 1.85 -6.30
N MET A 239 -27.07 1.75 -7.54
CA MET A 239 -28.23 0.94 -7.89
C MET A 239 -27.78 -0.49 -8.20
N ILE A 240 -28.49 -1.48 -7.68
CA ILE A 240 -28.30 -2.91 -7.99
C ILE A 240 -29.46 -3.38 -8.88
N PHE A 241 -29.13 -4.12 -9.94
CA PHE A 241 -30.10 -4.61 -10.90
C PHE A 241 -29.64 -5.92 -11.57
N PRO A 242 -30.54 -6.69 -12.21
CA PRO A 242 -30.14 -7.90 -12.93
C PRO A 242 -29.16 -7.61 -14.07
N ALA A 243 -28.06 -8.36 -14.16
CA ALA A 243 -27.02 -8.17 -15.18
C ALA A 243 -27.52 -8.24 -16.62
N LYS A 244 -28.61 -8.98 -16.87
CA LYS A 244 -29.28 -9.07 -18.18
C LYS A 244 -29.78 -7.73 -18.74
N VAL A 245 -29.90 -6.70 -17.89
CA VAL A 245 -30.34 -5.36 -18.30
C VAL A 245 -29.18 -4.53 -18.87
N LEU A 246 -27.92 -4.92 -18.61
CA LEU A 246 -26.78 -4.26 -19.23
C LEU A 246 -26.80 -4.51 -20.76
N PRO A 247 -26.61 -3.47 -21.59
CA PRO A 247 -26.46 -3.66 -23.03
C PRO A 247 -25.24 -4.55 -23.31
N ALA A 248 -25.24 -5.30 -24.43
CA ALA A 248 -24.05 -6.05 -24.83
C ALA A 248 -22.86 -5.10 -25.04
N ASN A 249 -21.65 -5.49 -24.60
CA ASN A 249 -20.45 -4.74 -24.96
C ASN A 249 -19.91 -5.28 -26.28
N SER A 250 -19.69 -4.41 -27.27
CA SER A 250 -19.11 -4.72 -28.58
C SER A 250 -17.58 -4.91 -28.53
N LEU A 251 -17.05 -5.43 -27.42
CA LEU A 251 -15.62 -5.72 -27.32
C LEU A 251 -15.29 -6.91 -28.23
N PRO A 252 -14.25 -6.81 -29.09
CA PRO A 252 -13.88 -7.89 -29.99
C PRO A 252 -13.51 -9.16 -29.20
N THR A 253 -13.79 -10.34 -29.77
CA THR A 253 -13.65 -11.65 -29.11
C THR A 253 -12.20 -12.10 -28.88
N LYS A 254 -11.20 -11.26 -29.14
CA LYS A 254 -9.77 -11.58 -28.97
C LYS A 254 -9.04 -10.40 -28.31
N PRO A 255 -8.08 -10.68 -27.42
CA PRO A 255 -7.16 -9.64 -26.94
C PRO A 255 -6.35 -9.11 -28.12
N ALA A 256 -6.14 -7.79 -28.13
CA ALA A 256 -5.20 -7.13 -29.06
C ALA A 256 -3.76 -7.50 -28.71
#